data_AF-A0A2A5JGX2-F1
#
_entry.id   AF-A0A2A5JGX2-F1
#
_cell.length_a   1.000
_cell.length_b   1.000
_cell.length_c   1.000
_cell.angle_alpha   90.00
_cell.angle_beta   90.00
_cell.angle_gamma   90.00
#
_symmetry.space_group_name_H-M   'P 1'
#
loop_
_entity.id
_entity.type
_entity.pdbx_description
1 polymer ?
#
loop_
_entity_poly.entity_id
_entity_poly.type
_entity_poly.pdbx_seq_one_letter_code
_entity_poly.pdbx_strand_id
1 'polypeptide(L)'
;MITDPKNHPNSSASGRRAVVAVLLPREHLPFIRDWCLHHIEQGWEVVLYDNTGSVGSTRKTSAFSLNRWHGRSEDKRGNSYGAFTRSMSDSEVQVAFRKELHDLPVTIVDWQPRDADGRIVHGQVEAYVDYVSRYRDTVAWAAFIDADEYLQHAPGLDWEVLLAGVTQAGSHRVVLDALVYESRWTRDGQLRDVEELKCLGLQSHGCKNILELSEILRADVHWGWKTSEPDSLVRPDRSLFYFHHYRGSEAALDFTPLPNFGPQAHEEGADVPAAIDVSQN
;
A
#
# COMPACT_ATOMS: atom_id res chain seq x y z
N MET A 1 -8.86 -26.65 2.69
CA MET A 1 -9.94 -26.64 1.68
C MET A 1 -9.71 -25.44 0.79
N ILE A 2 -9.54 -25.66 -0.50
CA ILE A 2 -9.31 -24.61 -1.50
C ILE A 2 -10.69 -24.03 -1.82
N THR A 3 -10.95 -22.78 -1.42
CA THR A 3 -12.16 -22.06 -1.81
C THR A 3 -11.93 -21.43 -3.18
N ASP A 4 -12.74 -21.88 -4.14
CA ASP A 4 -12.79 -21.44 -5.53
C ASP A 4 -13.08 -19.91 -5.62
N PRO A 5 -12.25 -19.10 -6.28
CA PRO A 5 -12.36 -17.63 -6.31
C PRO A 5 -13.51 -17.08 -7.18
N LYS A 6 -14.41 -17.93 -7.70
CA LYS A 6 -15.39 -17.51 -8.72
C LYS A 6 -16.75 -17.01 -8.22
N ASN A 7 -16.99 -16.85 -6.92
CA ASN A 7 -18.28 -16.36 -6.42
C ASN A 7 -18.12 -15.24 -5.38
N HIS A 8 -17.82 -14.03 -5.83
CA HIS A 8 -18.10 -12.80 -5.08
C HIS A 8 -19.22 -12.00 -5.78
N PRO A 9 -20.33 -11.70 -5.09
CA PRO A 9 -21.46 -10.98 -5.66
C PRO A 9 -21.17 -9.48 -5.58
N ASN A 10 -20.58 -8.90 -6.62
CA ASN A 10 -20.65 -7.46 -6.95
C ASN A 10 -19.98 -7.23 -8.31
N SER A 11 -20.71 -7.50 -9.39
CA SER A 11 -20.33 -7.10 -10.73
C SER A 11 -20.73 -5.64 -10.94
N SER A 12 -19.84 -4.70 -10.60
CA SER A 12 -19.99 -3.28 -10.94
C SER A 12 -19.57 -3.00 -12.39
N ALA A 13 -19.92 -1.82 -12.91
CA ALA A 13 -19.58 -1.41 -14.27
C ALA A 13 -18.07 -1.25 -14.50
N SER A 14 -17.27 -1.01 -13.44
CA SER A 14 -15.81 -0.95 -13.54
C SER A 14 -15.09 -2.25 -13.16
N GLY A 15 -15.83 -3.30 -12.77
CA GLY A 15 -15.25 -4.59 -12.36
C GLY A 15 -14.73 -4.61 -10.92
N ARG A 16 -14.07 -5.69 -10.53
CA ARG A 16 -13.53 -5.86 -9.17
C ARG A 16 -12.37 -4.89 -8.94
N ARG A 17 -12.27 -4.33 -7.72
CA ARG A 17 -11.18 -3.44 -7.31
C ARG A 17 -10.52 -3.90 -6.02
N ALA A 18 -9.22 -3.69 -5.90
CA ALA A 18 -8.45 -4.12 -4.73
C ALA A 18 -7.53 -3.04 -4.15
N VAL A 19 -7.30 -3.09 -2.85
CA VAL A 19 -6.15 -2.43 -2.21
C VAL A 19 -5.09 -3.48 -1.89
N VAL A 20 -3.85 -3.17 -2.24
CA VAL A 20 -2.71 -4.08 -2.13
C VAL A 20 -1.62 -3.43 -1.30
N ALA A 21 -1.25 -4.11 -0.21
CA ALA A 21 -0.19 -3.63 0.68
C ALA A 21 0.80 -4.75 1.02
N VAL A 22 2.09 -4.40 1.06
CA VAL A 22 3.11 -5.22 1.72
C VAL A 22 3.24 -4.72 3.14
N LEU A 23 2.80 -5.53 4.09
CA LEU A 23 2.77 -5.12 5.49
C LEU A 23 3.93 -5.72 6.27
N LEU A 24 4.30 -5.00 7.32
CA LEU A 24 5.19 -5.47 8.37
C LEU A 24 4.34 -5.72 9.62
N PRO A 25 3.88 -6.96 9.89
CA PRO A 25 2.95 -7.19 10.99
C PRO A 25 3.47 -6.72 12.35
N ARG A 26 4.80 -6.72 12.56
CA ARG A 26 5.42 -6.18 13.77
C ARG A 26 5.08 -4.72 14.07
N GLU A 27 4.73 -3.95 13.04
CA GLU A 27 4.33 -2.54 13.14
C GLU A 27 2.81 -2.34 13.00
N HIS A 28 2.19 -3.06 12.06
CA HIS A 28 0.82 -2.79 11.63
C HIS A 28 -0.24 -3.58 12.41
N LEU A 29 0.14 -4.68 13.09
CA LEU A 29 -0.79 -5.52 13.88
C LEU A 29 -1.77 -4.72 14.76
N PRO A 30 -1.37 -3.64 15.44
CA PRO A 30 -2.27 -2.89 16.33
C PRO A 30 -3.48 -2.24 15.65
N PHE A 31 -3.45 -2.03 14.33
CA PHE A 31 -4.49 -1.28 13.62
C PHE A 31 -4.86 -1.87 12.25
N ILE A 32 -4.30 -3.04 11.92
CA ILE A 32 -4.51 -3.66 10.61
C ILE A 32 -5.97 -4.07 10.38
N ARG A 33 -6.70 -4.41 11.45
CA ARG A 33 -8.13 -4.70 11.37
C ARG A 33 -8.93 -3.48 10.90
N ASP A 34 -8.73 -2.33 11.56
CA ASP A 34 -9.40 -1.07 11.20
C ASP A 34 -9.05 -0.65 9.77
N TRP A 35 -7.78 -0.82 9.39
CA TRP A 35 -7.34 -0.57 8.02
C TRP A 35 -8.05 -1.46 7.00
N CYS A 36 -8.22 -2.75 7.28
CA CYS A 36 -8.95 -3.67 6.39
C CYS A 36 -10.44 -3.30 6.30
N LEU A 37 -11.10 -3.08 7.44
CA LEU A 37 -12.52 -2.73 7.51
C LEU A 37 -12.82 -1.45 6.71
N HIS A 38 -12.01 -0.42 6.89
CA HIS A 38 -12.14 0.85 6.17
C HIS A 38 -12.18 0.70 4.65
N HIS A 39 -11.32 -0.16 4.09
CA HIS A 39 -11.26 -0.39 2.65
C HIS A 39 -12.38 -1.33 2.18
N ILE A 40 -12.72 -2.36 2.96
CA ILE A 40 -13.85 -3.27 2.68
C ILE A 40 -15.17 -2.50 2.63
N GLU A 41 -15.41 -1.60 3.58
CA GLU A 41 -16.63 -0.76 3.64
C GLU A 41 -16.76 0.17 2.44
N GLN A 42 -15.63 0.58 1.86
CA GLN A 42 -15.57 1.34 0.61
C GLN A 42 -15.61 0.45 -0.64
N GLY A 43 -15.89 -0.85 -0.50
CA GLY A 43 -16.04 -1.79 -1.62
C GLY A 43 -14.72 -2.20 -2.27
N TRP A 44 -13.60 -2.16 -1.54
CA TRP A 44 -12.32 -2.70 -2.00
C TRP A 44 -12.14 -4.12 -1.49
N GLU A 45 -11.66 -5.01 -2.36
CA GLU A 45 -11.03 -6.25 -1.93
C GLU A 45 -9.68 -5.93 -1.28
N VAL A 46 -9.33 -6.64 -0.20
CA VAL A 46 -8.10 -6.36 0.53
C VAL A 46 -7.11 -7.50 0.33
N VAL A 47 -5.91 -7.16 -0.14
CA VAL A 47 -4.82 -8.11 -0.35
C VAL A 47 -3.56 -7.67 0.40
N LEU A 48 -3.09 -8.56 1.28
CA LEU A 48 -2.03 -8.30 2.23
C LEU A 48 -0.88 -9.28 2.00
N TYR A 49 0.30 -8.75 1.67
CA TYR A 49 1.54 -9.52 1.60
C TYR A 49 2.21 -9.51 2.98
N ASP A 50 2.14 -10.63 3.71
CA ASP A 50 2.72 -10.81 5.04
C ASP A 50 4.25 -10.94 4.95
N ASN A 51 4.92 -9.86 5.31
CA ASN A 51 6.37 -9.77 5.31
C ASN A 51 6.98 -9.85 6.72
N THR A 52 6.38 -10.65 7.61
CA THR A 52 6.96 -10.95 8.93
C THR A 52 8.38 -11.50 8.81
N GLY A 53 9.30 -11.08 9.68
CA GLY A 53 10.69 -11.55 9.69
C GLY A 53 11.61 -10.84 8.68
N SER A 54 11.09 -9.88 7.92
CA SER A 54 11.88 -8.99 7.09
C SER A 54 12.83 -8.13 7.91
N VAL A 55 14.07 -7.99 7.40
CA VAL A 55 15.16 -7.26 8.07
C VAL A 55 15.75 -6.15 7.20
N GLY A 56 15.11 -5.82 6.07
CA GLY A 56 15.62 -4.80 5.18
C GLY A 56 14.91 -4.74 3.84
N SER A 57 15.54 -4.06 2.89
CA SER A 57 15.07 -3.93 1.52
C SER A 57 16.26 -4.00 0.57
N THR A 58 16.02 -4.50 -0.64
CA THR A 58 16.98 -4.50 -1.75
C THR A 58 17.03 -3.16 -2.48
N ARG A 59 16.00 -2.31 -2.32
CA ARG A 59 15.89 -0.99 -2.98
C ARG A 59 16.69 0.06 -2.23
N LYS A 60 17.60 0.77 -2.90
CA LYS A 60 18.49 1.74 -2.23
C LYS A 60 17.74 2.98 -1.76
N THR A 61 16.65 3.33 -2.45
CA THR A 61 15.80 4.47 -2.10
C THR A 61 14.81 4.16 -0.98
N SER A 62 14.64 2.88 -0.62
CA SER A 62 13.74 2.51 0.46
C SER A 62 14.21 3.12 1.78
N ALA A 63 13.26 3.45 2.65
CA ALA A 63 13.57 3.95 3.96
C ALA A 63 14.37 2.91 4.79
N PHE A 64 14.21 1.61 4.49
CA PHE A 64 15.04 0.51 4.98
C PHE A 64 16.53 0.67 4.63
N SER A 65 16.85 0.83 3.35
CA SER A 65 18.23 0.89 2.86
C SER A 65 18.96 2.19 3.20
N LEU A 66 18.21 3.26 3.49
CA LEU A 66 18.78 4.54 3.93
C LEU A 66 19.16 4.55 5.42
N ASN A 67 19.20 3.39 6.10
CA ASN A 67 19.46 3.26 7.54
C ASN A 67 18.50 4.06 8.42
N ARG A 68 17.34 4.49 7.88
CA ARG A 68 16.36 5.28 8.63
C ARG A 68 15.49 4.43 9.56
N TRP A 69 15.47 3.11 9.37
CA TRP A 69 14.54 2.19 10.05
C TRP A 69 15.23 1.05 10.81
N HIS A 70 16.22 0.39 10.19
CA HIS A 70 17.01 -0.65 10.88
C HIS A 70 18.39 -0.19 11.33
N GLY A 71 18.98 0.83 10.68
CA GLY A 71 20.28 1.37 11.09
C GLY A 71 20.30 2.02 12.48
N ARG A 72 19.12 2.42 12.98
CA ARG A 72 18.90 2.92 14.36
C ARG A 72 18.03 2.00 15.24
N SER A 73 17.55 0.88 14.69
CA SER A 73 16.54 0.02 15.32
C SER A 73 15.25 0.76 15.70
N GLU A 74 14.81 1.76 14.92
CA GLU A 74 13.63 2.60 15.25
C GLU A 74 12.53 2.45 14.18
N ASP A 75 11.26 2.26 14.56
CA ASP A 75 10.11 2.25 13.65
C ASP A 75 9.61 3.66 13.30
N LYS A 76 8.50 3.76 12.53
CA LYS A 76 7.81 5.02 12.17
C LYS A 76 7.67 5.99 13.35
N ARG A 77 7.61 5.49 14.60
CA ARG A 77 7.39 6.23 15.84
C ARG A 77 8.64 6.83 16.46
N GLY A 78 9.82 6.51 15.95
CA GLY A 78 11.09 6.76 16.66
C GLY A 78 11.26 5.88 17.91
N ASN A 79 10.42 4.84 18.05
CA ASN A 79 10.53 3.80 19.07
C ASN A 79 11.36 2.65 18.55
N SER A 80 11.88 1.79 19.42
CA SER A 80 12.51 0.55 18.95
C SER A 80 11.55 -0.24 18.05
N TYR A 81 12.01 -0.63 16.86
CA TYR A 81 11.18 -1.33 15.88
C TYR A 81 10.47 -2.54 16.50
N GLY A 82 9.17 -2.65 16.26
CA GLY A 82 8.36 -3.71 16.84
C GLY A 82 8.16 -3.59 18.35
N ALA A 83 8.28 -2.39 18.94
CA ALA A 83 8.09 -2.20 20.40
C ALA A 83 6.80 -2.83 20.93
N PHE A 84 5.70 -2.75 20.16
CA PHE A 84 4.43 -3.40 20.49
C PHE A 84 4.52 -4.92 20.49
N THR A 85 5.23 -5.50 19.51
CA THR A 85 5.41 -6.95 19.33
C THR A 85 6.75 -7.46 19.89
N ARG A 86 7.43 -6.68 20.74
CA ARG A 86 8.82 -6.95 21.15
C ARG A 86 8.99 -8.25 21.91
N SER A 87 7.96 -8.65 22.65
CA SER A 87 7.91 -9.89 23.42
C SER A 87 7.43 -11.08 22.59
N MET A 88 7.09 -10.87 21.32
CA MET A 88 6.56 -11.89 20.41
C MET A 88 7.65 -12.33 19.42
N SER A 89 7.80 -13.63 19.26
CA SER A 89 8.48 -14.24 18.13
C SER A 89 7.75 -13.97 16.81
N ASP A 90 8.43 -14.14 15.67
CA ASP A 90 7.81 -13.98 14.35
C ASP A 90 6.62 -14.93 14.15
N SER A 91 6.70 -16.16 14.68
CA SER A 91 5.60 -17.11 14.63
C SER A 91 4.38 -16.63 15.43
N GLU A 92 4.59 -16.08 16.62
CA GLU A 92 3.51 -15.50 17.43
C GLU A 92 2.90 -14.27 16.75
N VAL A 93 3.72 -13.43 16.11
CA VAL A 93 3.25 -12.29 15.31
C VAL A 93 2.36 -12.74 14.16
N GLN A 94 2.79 -13.75 13.40
CA GLN A 94 2.00 -14.31 12.29
C GLN A 94 0.68 -14.94 12.76
N VAL A 95 0.69 -15.67 13.89
CA VAL A 95 -0.52 -16.24 14.47
C VAL A 95 -1.48 -15.14 14.91
N ALA A 96 -0.98 -14.11 15.59
CA ALA A 96 -1.80 -12.97 16.02
C ALA A 96 -2.37 -12.22 14.82
N PHE A 97 -1.56 -11.96 13.79
CA PHE A 97 -1.99 -11.31 12.55
C PHE A 97 -3.12 -12.07 11.85
N ARG A 98 -2.97 -13.39 11.65
CA ARG A 98 -4.04 -14.20 11.03
C ARG A 98 -5.29 -14.27 11.90
N LYS A 99 -5.13 -14.33 13.23
CA LYS A 99 -6.26 -14.31 14.17
C LYS A 99 -7.02 -12.99 14.10
N GLU A 100 -6.33 -11.87 13.97
CA GLU A 100 -6.91 -10.52 13.92
C GLU A 100 -7.85 -10.33 12.72
N LEU A 101 -7.60 -11.05 11.63
CA LEU A 101 -8.33 -10.92 10.36
C LEU A 101 -9.18 -12.15 9.99
N HIS A 102 -9.28 -13.16 10.87
CA HIS A 102 -9.83 -14.48 10.55
C HIS A 102 -11.29 -14.48 10.04
N ASP A 103 -12.07 -13.47 10.42
CA ASP A 103 -13.47 -13.28 10.08
C ASP A 103 -13.69 -12.27 8.94
N LEU A 104 -12.62 -11.65 8.44
CA LEU A 104 -12.68 -10.66 7.37
C LEU A 104 -12.39 -11.30 6.00
N PRO A 105 -13.03 -10.82 4.92
CA PRO A 105 -12.76 -11.26 3.55
C PRO A 105 -11.43 -10.67 3.02
N VAL A 106 -10.32 -11.02 3.66
CA VAL A 106 -8.96 -10.54 3.32
C VAL A 106 -8.17 -11.67 2.69
N THR A 107 -7.48 -11.39 1.58
CA THR A 107 -6.50 -12.32 1.01
C THR A 107 -5.14 -12.06 1.63
N ILE A 108 -4.58 -13.06 2.33
CA ILE A 108 -3.23 -13.00 2.90
C ILE A 108 -2.29 -13.85 2.04
N VAL A 109 -1.20 -13.24 1.57
CA VAL A 109 -0.13 -13.91 0.83
C VAL A 109 1.12 -13.94 1.69
N ASP A 110 1.64 -15.13 1.98
CA ASP A 110 2.93 -15.25 2.66
C ASP A 110 4.05 -14.70 1.76
N TRP A 111 4.72 -13.64 2.20
CA TRP A 111 5.68 -12.90 1.37
C TRP A 111 7.06 -12.80 2.02
N GLN A 112 7.96 -13.67 1.59
CA GLN A 112 9.27 -13.89 2.23
C GLN A 112 10.41 -13.89 1.21
N PRO A 113 10.51 -12.89 0.30
CA PRO A 113 11.61 -12.84 -0.65
C PRO A 113 12.94 -12.68 0.10
N ARG A 114 14.01 -13.28 -0.45
CA ARG A 114 15.32 -13.29 0.20
C ARG A 114 16.35 -12.54 -0.63
N ASP A 115 17.24 -11.82 0.05
CA ASP A 115 18.44 -11.23 -0.55
C ASP A 115 19.51 -12.28 -0.84
N ALA A 116 20.65 -11.84 -1.38
CA ALA A 116 21.80 -12.71 -1.70
C ALA A 116 22.41 -13.38 -0.45
N ASP A 117 22.21 -12.82 0.73
CA ASP A 117 22.66 -13.37 2.02
C ASP A 117 21.61 -14.31 2.65
N GLY A 118 20.49 -14.55 1.95
CA GLY A 118 19.40 -15.40 2.41
C GLY A 118 18.50 -14.74 3.45
N ARG A 119 18.63 -13.43 3.71
CA ARG A 119 17.80 -12.68 4.66
C ARG A 119 16.48 -12.29 4.01
N ILE A 120 15.39 -12.34 4.77
CA ILE A 120 14.08 -11.89 4.27
C ILE A 120 14.12 -10.36 4.11
N VAL A 121 13.65 -9.89 2.97
CA VAL A 121 13.58 -8.46 2.64
C VAL A 121 12.15 -8.04 2.30
N HIS A 122 11.93 -6.73 2.22
CA HIS A 122 10.61 -6.17 1.98
C HIS A 122 10.02 -6.50 0.62
N GLY A 123 10.81 -6.33 -0.45
CA GLY A 123 10.42 -6.71 -1.81
C GLY A 123 9.07 -6.12 -2.26
N GLN A 124 8.84 -4.82 -2.01
CA GLN A 124 7.53 -4.19 -2.24
C GLN A 124 7.13 -4.17 -3.72
N VAL A 125 8.06 -3.81 -4.61
CA VAL A 125 7.80 -3.78 -6.05
C VAL A 125 7.56 -5.19 -6.57
N GLU A 126 8.35 -6.15 -6.11
CA GLU A 126 8.24 -7.56 -6.49
C GLU A 126 6.90 -8.16 -6.04
N ALA A 127 6.38 -7.77 -4.87
CA ALA A 127 5.03 -8.15 -4.44
C ALA A 127 3.96 -7.56 -5.36
N TYR A 128 4.13 -6.32 -5.80
CA TYR A 128 3.19 -5.69 -6.74
C TYR A 128 3.24 -6.37 -8.11
N VAL A 129 4.42 -6.74 -8.61
CA VAL A 129 4.55 -7.54 -9.85
C VAL A 129 3.86 -8.90 -9.70
N ASP A 130 4.07 -9.59 -8.57
CA ASP A 130 3.40 -10.85 -8.27
C ASP A 130 1.87 -10.70 -8.27
N TYR A 131 1.36 -9.64 -7.62
CA TYR A 131 -0.07 -9.35 -7.59
C TYR A 131 -0.64 -9.12 -9.00
N VAL A 132 -0.04 -8.22 -9.77
CA VAL A 132 -0.50 -7.92 -11.14
C VAL A 132 -0.51 -9.19 -11.99
N SER A 133 0.55 -10.00 -11.91
CA SER A 133 0.67 -11.25 -12.67
C SER A 133 -0.44 -12.25 -12.36
N ARG A 134 -0.92 -12.30 -11.12
CA ARG A 134 -1.97 -13.23 -10.68
C ARG A 134 -3.38 -12.76 -10.98
N TYR A 135 -3.63 -11.45 -10.97
CA TYR A 135 -4.98 -10.91 -10.88
C TYR A 135 -5.39 -10.01 -12.04
N ARG A 136 -4.49 -9.64 -12.97
CA ARG A 136 -4.78 -8.70 -14.08
C ARG A 136 -5.98 -9.06 -14.96
N ASP A 137 -6.37 -10.32 -15.03
CA ASP A 137 -7.51 -10.79 -15.83
C ASP A 137 -8.83 -10.83 -15.04
N THR A 138 -8.79 -10.62 -13.72
CA THR A 138 -9.96 -10.81 -12.83
C THR A 138 -10.24 -9.62 -11.91
N VAL A 139 -9.29 -8.71 -11.77
CA VAL A 139 -9.39 -7.46 -11.01
C VAL A 139 -9.11 -6.34 -12.00
N ALA A 140 -10.05 -5.40 -12.11
CA ALA A 140 -9.95 -4.31 -13.06
C ALA A 140 -9.03 -3.21 -12.54
N TRP A 141 -9.18 -2.80 -11.28
CA TRP A 141 -8.41 -1.70 -10.69
C TRP A 141 -7.74 -2.12 -9.40
N ALA A 142 -6.50 -1.67 -9.16
CA ALA A 142 -5.84 -1.84 -7.88
C ALA A 142 -5.17 -0.57 -7.39
N ALA A 143 -5.33 -0.29 -6.10
CA ALA A 143 -4.56 0.71 -5.38
C ALA A 143 -3.37 0.05 -4.69
N PHE A 144 -2.16 0.57 -4.93
CA PHE A 144 -0.94 0.09 -4.30
C PHE A 144 -0.51 1.07 -3.22
N ILE A 145 -0.77 0.70 -1.95
CA ILE A 145 -0.62 1.60 -0.80
C ILE A 145 0.15 0.95 0.35
N ASP A 146 0.64 1.78 1.27
CA ASP A 146 1.26 1.30 2.50
C ASP A 146 0.17 0.93 3.52
N ALA A 147 0.44 -0.05 4.37
CA ALA A 147 -0.55 -0.62 5.30
C ALA A 147 -0.90 0.29 6.49
N ASP A 148 -0.62 1.59 6.39
CA ASP A 148 -1.01 2.67 7.30
C ASP A 148 -1.60 3.89 6.57
N GLU A 149 -1.85 3.77 5.26
CA GLU A 149 -2.48 4.78 4.42
C GLU A 149 -3.94 4.42 4.14
N TYR A 150 -4.83 5.41 4.15
CA TYR A 150 -6.28 5.17 4.06
C TYR A 150 -6.84 5.90 2.85
N LEU A 151 -7.36 5.17 1.85
CA LEU A 151 -8.05 5.79 0.72
C LEU A 151 -9.33 6.46 1.20
N GLN A 152 -9.62 7.66 0.72
CA GLN A 152 -10.80 8.42 1.13
C GLN A 152 -11.38 9.20 -0.05
N HIS A 153 -12.71 9.32 -0.04
CA HIS A 153 -13.44 10.26 -0.88
C HIS A 153 -14.39 11.13 -0.03
N ALA A 154 -14.79 12.27 -0.57
CA ALA A 154 -15.77 13.14 0.05
C ALA A 154 -17.16 12.46 0.11
N PRO A 155 -18.01 12.84 1.08
CA PRO A 155 -19.36 12.29 1.20
C PRO A 155 -20.17 12.43 -0.09
N GLY A 156 -20.88 11.35 -0.46
CA GLY A 156 -21.71 11.31 -1.68
C GLY A 156 -20.96 11.03 -2.98
N LEU A 157 -19.63 10.83 -2.92
CA LEU A 157 -18.84 10.35 -4.04
C LEU A 157 -18.71 8.82 -4.02
N ASP A 158 -18.25 8.25 -5.13
CA ASP A 158 -18.03 6.82 -5.31
C ASP A 158 -16.77 6.59 -6.17
N TRP A 159 -15.92 5.68 -5.73
CA TRP A 159 -14.76 5.20 -6.49
C TRP A 159 -15.16 4.63 -7.87
N GLU A 160 -16.30 3.93 -7.99
CA GLU A 160 -16.77 3.37 -9.27
C GLU A 160 -16.97 4.47 -10.31
N VAL A 161 -17.56 5.60 -9.89
CA VAL A 161 -17.83 6.74 -10.76
C VAL A 161 -16.52 7.39 -11.20
N LEU A 162 -15.56 7.54 -10.29
CA LEU A 162 -14.23 8.06 -10.63
C LEU A 162 -13.52 7.16 -11.64
N LEU A 163 -13.44 5.86 -11.36
CA LEU A 163 -12.70 4.90 -12.18
C LEU A 163 -13.33 4.73 -13.56
N ALA A 164 -14.66 4.64 -13.65
CA ALA A 164 -15.36 4.61 -14.93
C ALA A 164 -15.11 5.88 -15.76
N GLY A 165 -15.08 7.06 -15.12
CA GLY A 165 -14.75 8.32 -15.79
C GLY A 165 -13.32 8.38 -16.30
N VAL A 166 -12.37 7.78 -15.56
CA VAL A 166 -10.95 7.67 -15.96
C VAL A 166 -10.81 6.75 -17.17
N THR A 167 -11.45 5.58 -17.17
CA THR A 167 -11.52 4.69 -18.34
C THR A 167 -12.15 5.38 -19.55
N GLN A 168 -13.26 6.11 -19.35
CA GLN A 168 -13.93 6.84 -20.44
C GLN A 168 -13.03 7.94 -21.04
N ALA A 169 -12.15 8.54 -20.23
CA ALA A 169 -11.17 9.51 -20.67
C ALA A 169 -9.95 8.88 -21.39
N GLY A 170 -9.88 7.55 -21.48
CA GLY A 170 -8.77 6.82 -22.08
C GLY A 170 -7.49 6.85 -21.23
N SER A 171 -7.63 6.92 -19.91
CA SER A 171 -6.52 6.85 -18.96
C SER A 171 -6.64 5.60 -18.10
N HIS A 172 -5.50 5.09 -17.63
CA HIS A 172 -5.39 3.83 -16.91
C HIS A 172 -4.85 4.03 -15.49
N ARG A 173 -4.76 5.29 -15.04
CA ARG A 173 -4.04 5.66 -13.83
C ARG A 173 -4.66 6.86 -13.14
N VAL A 174 -4.99 6.68 -11.88
CA VAL A 174 -5.35 7.74 -10.93
C VAL A 174 -4.18 7.97 -9.98
N VAL A 175 -3.81 9.23 -9.78
CA VAL A 175 -2.81 9.62 -8.79
C VAL A 175 -3.48 10.45 -7.71
N LEU A 176 -3.49 9.93 -6.48
CA LEU A 176 -4.05 10.60 -5.31
C LEU A 176 -2.96 11.39 -4.59
N ASP A 177 -3.35 12.57 -4.08
CA ASP A 177 -2.54 13.38 -3.18
C ASP A 177 -2.80 12.99 -1.72
N ALA A 178 -1.77 13.16 -0.87
CA ALA A 178 -1.83 12.77 0.53
C ALA A 178 -2.27 13.93 1.43
N LEU A 179 -3.27 13.69 2.28
CA LEU A 179 -3.52 14.54 3.44
C LEU A 179 -2.75 13.99 4.64
N VAL A 180 -1.91 14.83 5.23
CA VAL A 180 -1.12 14.46 6.40
C VAL A 180 -1.97 14.60 7.64
N TYR A 181 -2.04 13.54 8.45
CA TYR A 181 -2.74 13.55 9.72
C TYR A 181 -1.76 13.48 10.89
N GLU A 182 -2.24 13.86 12.07
CA GLU A 182 -1.53 13.59 13.33
C GLU A 182 -1.11 12.11 13.46
N SER A 183 -0.13 11.86 14.32
CA SER A 183 0.31 10.49 14.61
C SER A 183 -0.85 9.67 15.18
N ARG A 184 -1.00 8.44 14.70
CA ARG A 184 -1.89 7.42 15.31
C ARG A 184 -1.36 6.90 16.64
N TRP A 185 -0.14 7.25 16.97
CA TRP A 185 0.51 6.86 18.22
C TRP A 185 0.62 8.07 19.13
N THR A 186 0.25 7.89 20.38
CA THR A 186 0.63 8.80 21.46
C THR A 186 2.14 8.71 21.72
N ARG A 187 2.70 9.70 22.41
CA ARG A 187 4.12 9.68 22.83
C ARG A 187 4.52 8.45 23.66
N ASP A 188 3.60 7.89 24.44
CA ASP A 188 3.80 6.69 25.25
C ASP A 188 3.48 5.38 24.50
N GLY A 189 3.17 5.47 23.21
CA GLY A 189 3.01 4.30 22.33
C GLY A 189 1.64 3.64 22.37
N GLN A 190 0.61 4.34 22.85
CA GLN A 190 -0.79 3.91 22.74
C GLN A 190 -1.37 4.30 21.38
N LEU A 191 -2.32 3.50 20.89
CA LEU A 191 -3.04 3.80 19.66
C LEU A 191 -4.08 4.90 19.93
N ARG A 192 -4.23 5.82 18.99
CA ARG A 192 -5.25 6.87 18.95
C ARG A 192 -6.32 6.52 17.93
N ASP A 193 -7.56 6.85 18.26
CA ASP A 193 -8.70 6.66 17.36
C ASP A 193 -8.58 7.57 16.14
N VAL A 194 -8.76 7.00 14.94
CA VAL A 194 -8.54 7.73 13.68
C VAL A 194 -9.49 8.91 13.50
N GLU A 195 -10.67 8.84 14.11
CA GLU A 195 -11.69 9.90 14.09
C GLU A 195 -11.26 11.16 14.87
N GLU A 196 -10.36 11.01 15.84
CA GLU A 196 -9.86 12.11 16.66
C GLU A 196 -8.64 12.82 16.06
N LEU A 197 -8.05 12.25 15.00
CA LEU A 197 -6.81 12.73 14.41
C LEU A 197 -7.07 13.92 13.50
N LYS A 198 -6.32 14.99 13.72
CA LYS A 198 -6.46 16.22 12.94
C LYS A 198 -5.67 16.14 11.64
N CYS A 199 -6.29 16.61 10.56
CA CYS A 199 -5.58 16.91 9.32
C CYS A 199 -4.66 18.11 9.54
N LEU A 200 -3.39 17.93 9.24
CA LEU A 200 -2.33 18.94 9.34
C LEU A 200 -2.11 19.68 8.02
N GLY A 201 -2.71 19.18 6.94
CA GLY A 201 -2.68 19.78 5.62
C GLY A 201 -2.23 18.81 4.54
N LEU A 202 -1.93 19.35 3.38
CA LEU A 202 -1.47 18.58 2.23
C LEU A 202 0.00 18.21 2.36
N GLN A 203 0.34 16.96 2.03
CA GLN A 203 1.72 16.55 1.91
C GLN A 203 2.35 17.14 0.64
N SER A 204 3.53 17.74 0.78
CA SER A 204 4.25 18.32 -0.36
C SER A 204 4.93 17.28 -1.25
N HIS A 205 5.08 16.05 -0.78
CA HIS A 205 5.79 14.97 -1.47
C HIS A 205 5.14 13.62 -1.18
N GLY A 206 4.96 12.78 -2.20
CA GLY A 206 4.34 11.47 -2.05
C GLY A 206 2.94 11.44 -2.67
N CYS A 207 2.65 10.34 -3.34
CA CYS A 207 1.38 10.07 -3.98
C CYS A 207 1.10 8.57 -3.93
N LYS A 208 -0.15 8.19 -4.16
CA LYS A 208 -0.51 6.79 -4.37
C LYS A 208 -1.28 6.61 -5.64
N ASN A 209 -1.09 5.46 -6.28
CA ASN A 209 -1.61 5.17 -7.60
C ASN A 209 -2.73 4.14 -7.47
N ILE A 210 -3.83 4.41 -8.16
CA ILE A 210 -4.84 3.41 -8.50
C ILE A 210 -4.70 3.17 -9.99
N LEU A 211 -4.47 1.93 -10.39
CA LEU A 211 -4.11 1.56 -11.77
C LEU A 211 -5.04 0.49 -12.30
N GLU A 212 -5.34 0.58 -13.59
CA GLU A 212 -6.04 -0.45 -14.32
C GLU A 212 -5.10 -1.63 -14.54
N LEU A 213 -5.44 -2.78 -13.95
CA LEU A 213 -4.51 -3.88 -13.73
C LEU A 213 -4.06 -4.55 -15.04
N SER A 214 -4.96 -4.60 -16.03
CA SER A 214 -4.67 -5.12 -17.38
C SER A 214 -3.63 -4.29 -18.11
N GLU A 215 -3.51 -3.00 -17.78
CA GLU A 215 -2.68 -2.05 -18.53
C GLU A 215 -1.29 -1.85 -17.94
N ILE A 216 -1.01 -2.41 -16.75
CA ILE A 216 0.29 -2.22 -16.09
C ILE A 216 1.40 -2.94 -16.85
N LEU A 217 2.43 -2.17 -17.21
CA LEU A 217 3.66 -2.65 -17.85
C LEU A 217 4.86 -2.62 -16.90
N ARG A 218 4.87 -1.70 -15.93
CA ARG A 218 5.94 -1.57 -14.93
C ARG A 218 5.37 -1.17 -13.57
N ALA A 219 5.74 -1.90 -12.55
CA ALA A 219 5.41 -1.62 -11.16
C ALA A 219 6.46 -0.71 -10.49
N ASP A 220 6.00 0.17 -9.60
CA ASP A 220 6.83 1.03 -8.76
C ASP A 220 6.17 1.24 -7.39
N VAL A 221 6.78 2.00 -6.48
CA VAL A 221 6.16 2.34 -5.18
C VAL A 221 5.54 3.74 -5.20
N HIS A 222 6.04 4.65 -6.05
CA HIS A 222 5.60 6.04 -6.08
C HIS A 222 5.25 6.48 -7.50
N TRP A 223 6.17 7.10 -8.23
CA TRP A 223 5.84 7.82 -9.46
C TRP A 223 6.09 7.00 -10.71
N GLY A 224 6.97 5.99 -10.64
CA GLY A 224 7.54 5.29 -11.79
C GLY A 224 6.69 4.17 -12.39
N TRP A 225 5.40 4.12 -12.06
CA TRP A 225 4.45 3.21 -12.70
C TRP A 225 4.33 3.55 -14.19
N LYS A 226 4.25 2.52 -15.04
CA LYS A 226 3.98 2.66 -16.47
C LYS A 226 2.80 1.80 -16.88
N THR A 227 1.88 2.39 -17.65
CA THR A 227 0.79 1.66 -18.30
C THR A 227 0.98 1.57 -19.81
N SER A 228 0.08 0.86 -20.49
CA SER A 228 -0.05 0.91 -21.94
C SER A 228 -0.32 2.35 -22.43
N GLU A 229 -0.09 2.56 -23.72
CA GLU A 229 -0.28 3.88 -24.33
C GLU A 229 -1.77 4.16 -24.61
N PRO A 230 -2.27 5.38 -24.31
CA PRO A 230 -1.50 6.51 -23.77
C PRO A 230 -1.20 6.37 -22.27
N ASP A 231 0.08 6.49 -21.89
CA ASP A 231 0.54 6.46 -20.47
C ASP A 231 0.19 7.78 -19.76
N SER A 232 -1.11 8.04 -19.65
CA SER A 232 -1.71 9.25 -19.11
C SER A 232 -2.25 9.01 -17.70
N LEU A 233 -2.31 10.07 -16.90
CA LEU A 233 -2.83 10.01 -15.54
C LEU A 233 -3.89 11.06 -15.28
N VAL A 234 -4.84 10.72 -14.41
CA VAL A 234 -5.81 11.63 -13.83
C VAL A 234 -5.44 11.92 -12.38
N ARG A 235 -5.38 13.20 -12.03
CA ARG A 235 -5.26 13.64 -10.63
C ARG A 235 -6.59 14.30 -10.22
N PRO A 236 -7.47 13.60 -9.47
CA PRO A 236 -8.72 14.18 -9.01
C PRO A 236 -8.45 15.33 -8.03
N ASP A 237 -9.46 16.17 -7.81
CA ASP A 237 -9.37 17.21 -6.79
C ASP A 237 -9.13 16.56 -5.41
N ARG A 238 -8.05 16.97 -4.75
CA ARG A 238 -7.62 16.47 -3.43
C ARG A 238 -8.61 16.73 -2.29
N SER A 239 -9.61 17.58 -2.49
CA SER A 239 -10.73 17.74 -1.56
C SER A 239 -11.85 16.71 -1.78
N LEU A 240 -11.85 16.04 -2.94
CA LEU A 240 -12.85 15.07 -3.36
C LEU A 240 -12.33 13.64 -3.23
N PHE A 241 -11.09 13.37 -3.64
CA PHE A 241 -10.45 12.06 -3.55
C PHE A 241 -9.00 12.21 -3.11
N TYR A 242 -8.61 11.47 -2.08
CA TYR A 242 -7.30 11.61 -1.44
C TYR A 242 -6.96 10.33 -0.64
N PHE A 243 -5.79 10.31 -0.01
CA PHE A 243 -5.49 9.32 1.02
C PHE A 243 -5.01 10.00 2.30
N HIS A 244 -5.34 9.43 3.45
CA HIS A 244 -4.74 9.84 4.72
C HIS A 244 -3.35 9.21 4.83
N HIS A 245 -2.37 10.03 5.14
CA HIS A 245 -1.04 9.60 5.53
C HIS A 245 -0.77 10.06 6.97
N TYR A 246 -0.83 9.11 7.90
CA TYR A 246 -0.62 9.40 9.31
C TYR A 246 0.86 9.56 9.61
N ARG A 247 1.19 10.53 10.46
CA ARG A 247 2.57 10.72 10.88
C ARG A 247 3.05 9.52 11.69
N GLY A 248 4.31 9.15 11.45
CA GLY A 248 4.94 8.12 12.24
C GLY A 248 5.13 8.50 13.71
N SER A 249 5.41 9.78 14.01
CA SER A 249 5.66 10.27 15.38
C SER A 249 4.99 11.62 15.68
N GLU A 250 4.80 11.93 16.96
CA GLU A 250 4.31 13.22 17.45
C GLU A 250 5.33 14.37 17.38
N ALA A 251 6.59 14.11 17.01
CA ALA A 251 7.63 15.16 16.97
C ALA A 251 7.17 16.35 16.10
N ALA A 252 7.51 17.60 16.39
CA ALA A 252 7.17 18.69 15.47
C ALA A 252 7.93 18.51 14.13
N LEU A 253 7.26 18.71 12.99
CA LEU A 253 7.95 18.82 11.71
C LEU A 253 8.75 20.12 11.69
N ASP A 254 10.04 20.02 11.42
CA ASP A 254 10.77 21.15 10.85
C ASP A 254 10.43 21.19 9.35
N PHE A 255 9.56 22.12 8.99
CA PHE A 255 9.17 22.37 7.59
C PHE A 255 10.21 23.19 6.83
N THR A 256 11.37 23.49 7.43
CA THR A 256 12.47 24.14 6.72
C THR A 256 12.86 23.24 5.54
N PRO A 257 12.74 23.72 4.30
CA PRO A 257 13.12 22.94 3.13
C PRO A 257 14.60 22.60 3.24
N LEU A 258 14.92 21.33 3.50
CA LEU A 258 16.29 20.86 3.43
C LEU A 258 16.67 20.83 1.94
N PRO A 259 17.77 21.49 1.53
CA PRO A 259 18.26 21.42 0.16
C PRO A 259 18.57 19.95 -0.18
N ASN A 260 17.82 19.38 -1.12
CA ASN A 260 18.07 18.04 -1.60
C ASN A 260 19.10 18.10 -2.74
N PHE A 261 20.36 17.79 -2.43
CA PHE A 261 21.46 17.72 -3.41
C PHE A 261 21.67 16.30 -3.96
N GLY A 262 20.58 15.59 -4.26
CA GLY A 262 20.64 14.25 -4.87
C GLY A 262 19.90 14.23 -6.21
N PRO A 263 20.41 13.54 -7.25
CA PRO A 263 19.61 13.28 -8.44
C PRO A 263 18.35 12.50 -8.04
N GLN A 264 17.19 12.90 -8.55
CA GLN A 264 15.99 12.07 -8.50
C GLN A 264 16.21 10.89 -9.48
N ALA A 265 16.97 9.88 -9.06
CA ALA A 265 17.14 8.66 -9.84
C ALA A 265 15.85 7.83 -9.67
N HIS A 266 15.01 7.87 -10.71
CA HIS A 266 13.61 7.40 -10.73
C HIS A 266 13.43 5.96 -11.25
N GLU A 267 14.47 5.13 -11.26
CA GLU A 267 14.41 3.79 -11.87
C GLU A 267 14.77 2.68 -10.90
N GLU A 268 13.89 2.40 -9.94
CA GLU A 268 13.94 1.15 -9.17
C GLU A 268 12.65 0.31 -9.35
N GLY A 269 11.80 0.66 -10.33
CA GLY A 269 10.61 -0.13 -10.68
C GLY A 269 10.96 -1.42 -11.42
N ALA A 270 10.02 -2.36 -11.49
CA ALA A 270 10.20 -3.65 -12.15
C ALA A 270 9.17 -3.86 -13.25
N ASP A 271 9.61 -4.41 -14.37
CA ASP A 271 8.72 -4.71 -15.48
C ASP A 271 7.77 -5.86 -15.11
N VAL A 272 6.52 -5.73 -15.50
CA VAL A 272 5.51 -6.76 -15.30
C VAL A 272 5.56 -7.69 -16.52
N PRO A 273 5.60 -9.03 -16.33
CA PRO A 273 5.52 -9.96 -17.44
C PRO A 273 4.29 -9.71 -18.31
N ALA A 274 4.46 -9.83 -19.64
CA ALA A 274 3.34 -9.74 -20.57
C ALA A 274 2.30 -10.83 -20.25
N ALA A 275 1.02 -10.54 -20.51
CA ALA A 275 -0.02 -11.55 -20.44
C ALA A 275 0.32 -12.71 -21.40
N ILE A 276 0.38 -13.94 -20.87
CA ILE A 276 0.62 -15.11 -21.70
C ILE A 276 -0.68 -15.41 -22.42
N ASP A 277 -0.70 -15.19 -23.74
CA ASP A 277 -1.82 -15.57 -24.58
C ASP A 277 -1.90 -17.10 -24.69
N VAL A 278 -2.74 -17.70 -23.86
CA VAL A 278 -2.94 -19.16 -23.83
C VAL A 278 -3.75 -19.65 -25.04
N SER A 279 -4.23 -18.76 -25.92
CA SER A 279 -4.97 -19.14 -27.13
C SER A 279 -4.08 -19.69 -28.26
N GLN A 280 -2.75 -19.71 -28.07
CA GLN A 280 -1.78 -20.23 -29.05
C GLN A 280 -1.19 -21.62 -28.73
N ASN A 281 -1.78 -22.38 -27.80
CA ASN A 281 -1.44 -23.79 -27.56
C ASN A 281 -2.58 -24.75 -27.91
#